data_AF-A0A8J3YQR5-F1
#
_entry.id   AF-A0A8J3YQR5-F1
#
_cell.length_a   1.000
_cell.length_b   1.000
_cell.length_c   1.000
_cell.angle_alpha   90.00
_cell.angle_beta   90.00
_cell.angle_gamma   90.00
#
_symmetry.space_group_name_H-M   'P 1'
#
loop_
_entity.id
_entity.type
_entity.pdbx_description
1 polymer ?
#
loop_
_entity_poly.entity_id
_entity_poly.type
_entity_poly.pdbx_seq_one_letter_code
_entity_poly.pdbx_strand_id
1 'polypeptide(L)'
;MLYPAVRAIEAAAAEPGVRPTRFFAVLLPFWSVEVSFTRAQTQEYDLIDRFLDRAVGDARISDVAGLAAFLGVDKPLMERAVRHLCTLGHLTRDGEALKLTALGRESLNTDRRHLRNAERTRVFLDAFRGTPLPRGHYTELRFLGSPSLSLADGTRFRPVVSFEEFRPGAVHLPGVADLRVLSWRTEWLPVYLVQSAAGYLAYSRYGTGRDPWLERLCATLPELLDVLAAEPPPDEERIWRDWLDGAGFRAVHPQRQPNGVLRAVLPPEVFGTRFGWAQLGGYVAREGCFMQLWCDDEPTRKRAERERTLT
;
A
#
# COMPACT_ATOMS: atom_id res chain seq x y z
N MET A 1 -6.49 -8.25 -7.28
CA MET A 1 -5.60 -9.25 -7.91
C MET A 1 -4.24 -9.17 -7.24
N LEU A 2 -3.54 -10.28 -7.01
CA LEU A 2 -2.20 -10.28 -6.41
C LEU A 2 -1.13 -9.97 -7.47
N TYR A 3 0.07 -9.56 -7.05
CA TYR A 3 1.21 -9.46 -7.96
C TYR A 3 1.55 -10.87 -8.50
N PRO A 4 1.82 -11.07 -9.80
CA PRO A 4 2.14 -12.41 -10.31
C PRO A 4 3.54 -12.87 -9.87
N ALA A 5 3.67 -14.08 -9.32
CA ALA A 5 4.96 -14.63 -8.90
C ALA A 5 5.99 -14.66 -10.04
N VAL A 6 5.56 -15.09 -11.23
CA VAL A 6 6.41 -15.13 -12.44
C VAL A 6 6.91 -13.73 -12.81
N ARG A 7 6.09 -12.68 -12.66
CA ARG A 7 6.51 -11.30 -12.92
C ARG A 7 7.56 -10.83 -11.92
N ALA A 8 7.49 -11.25 -10.66
CA ALA A 8 8.50 -10.91 -9.65
C ALA A 8 9.85 -11.52 -10.01
N ILE A 9 9.85 -12.78 -10.45
CA ILE A 9 11.05 -13.50 -10.88
C ILE A 9 11.62 -12.88 -12.16
N GLU A 10 10.78 -12.60 -13.16
CA GLU A 10 11.19 -11.93 -14.41
C GLU A 10 11.82 -10.57 -14.14
N ALA A 11 11.17 -9.75 -13.31
CA ALA A 11 11.67 -8.43 -12.95
C ALA A 11 13.01 -8.52 -12.19
N ALA A 12 13.16 -9.47 -11.27
CA ALA A 12 14.42 -9.69 -10.56
C ALA A 12 15.53 -10.18 -11.49
N ALA A 13 15.23 -11.08 -12.43
CA ALA A 13 16.21 -11.63 -13.37
C ALA A 13 16.63 -10.64 -14.46
N ALA A 14 15.79 -9.64 -14.76
CA ALA A 14 16.09 -8.57 -15.71
C ALA A 14 17.00 -7.47 -15.11
N GLU A 15 17.14 -7.41 -13.78
CA GLU A 15 17.93 -6.39 -13.11
C GLU A 15 19.44 -6.66 -13.26
N PRO A 16 20.23 -5.70 -13.77
CA PRO A 16 21.67 -5.86 -13.93
C PRO A 16 22.36 -6.22 -12.61
N GLY A 17 23.17 -7.29 -12.63
CA GLY A 17 23.93 -7.73 -11.46
C GLY A 17 23.12 -8.51 -10.42
N VAL A 18 21.79 -8.63 -10.58
CA VAL A 18 20.97 -9.47 -9.71
C VAL A 18 20.95 -10.91 -10.24
N ARG A 19 21.13 -11.85 -9.31
CA ARG A 19 21.04 -13.29 -9.59
C ARG A 19 20.01 -13.87 -8.63
N PRO A 20 18.75 -14.02 -9.06
CA PRO A 20 17.73 -14.58 -8.20
C PRO A 20 18.04 -16.06 -7.97
N THR A 21 17.86 -16.54 -6.74
CA THR A 21 18.12 -17.94 -6.37
C THR A 21 16.88 -18.66 -5.87
N ARG A 22 16.04 -17.96 -5.10
CA ARG A 22 14.78 -18.47 -4.54
C ARG A 22 13.73 -17.37 -4.54
N PHE A 23 12.47 -17.76 -4.42
CA PHE A 23 11.42 -16.81 -4.12
C PHE A 23 10.54 -17.33 -2.98
N PHE A 24 10.01 -16.41 -2.19
CA PHE A 24 9.20 -16.70 -1.02
C PHE A 24 7.88 -15.95 -1.15
N ALA A 25 6.79 -16.60 -0.76
CA ALA A 25 5.49 -15.97 -0.63
C ALA A 25 5.21 -15.78 0.87
N VAL A 26 5.13 -14.53 1.32
CA VAL A 26 4.96 -14.20 2.74
C VAL A 26 3.74 -13.32 2.97
N LEU A 27 3.11 -13.47 4.14
CA LEU A 27 2.08 -12.55 4.63
C LEU A 27 2.71 -11.69 5.72
N LEU A 28 2.89 -10.40 5.43
CA LEU A 28 3.37 -9.43 6.41
C LEU A 28 2.18 -8.91 7.24
N PRO A 29 2.26 -8.95 8.57
CA PRO A 29 1.20 -8.42 9.43
C PRO A 29 1.26 -6.88 9.48
N PHE A 30 0.09 -6.26 9.37
CA PHE A 30 -0.13 -4.84 9.54
C PHE A 30 -1.27 -4.58 10.51
N TRP A 31 -1.15 -3.52 11.30
CA TRP A 31 -2.26 -2.94 12.04
C TRP A 31 -3.08 -2.08 11.11
N SER A 32 -4.32 -2.47 10.88
CA SER A 32 -5.37 -1.69 10.22
C SER A 32 -6.08 -0.89 11.31
N VAL A 33 -5.76 0.40 11.40
CA VAL A 33 -6.18 1.27 12.51
C VAL A 33 -7.14 2.32 11.96
N GLU A 34 -8.35 2.37 12.51
CA GLU A 34 -9.26 3.47 12.27
C GLU A 34 -8.95 4.60 13.25
N VAL A 35 -8.68 5.79 12.72
CA VAL A 35 -8.35 6.98 13.50
C VAL A 35 -9.33 8.11 13.18
N SER A 36 -9.62 8.94 14.18
CA SER A 36 -10.21 10.26 13.99
C SER A 36 -9.20 11.32 14.38
N PHE A 37 -9.19 12.43 13.67
CA PHE A 37 -8.35 13.56 14.02
C PHE A 37 -8.92 14.88 13.52
N THR A 38 -8.41 15.99 14.05
CA THR A 38 -8.77 17.31 13.57
C THR A 38 -7.75 17.81 12.57
N ARG A 39 -8.21 18.08 11.35
CA ARG A 39 -7.39 18.73 10.33
C ARG A 39 -7.66 20.23 10.36
N ALA A 40 -6.60 20.99 10.60
CA ALA A 40 -6.61 22.43 10.39
C ALA A 40 -6.55 22.71 8.88
N GLN A 41 -7.46 23.54 8.39
CA GLN A 41 -7.44 24.07 7.02
C GLN A 41 -7.55 25.57 7.07
N THR A 42 -6.91 26.26 6.13
CA THR A 42 -6.99 27.71 6.00
C THR A 42 -7.45 28.05 4.61
N GLN A 43 -8.46 28.90 4.51
CA GLN A 43 -9.02 29.36 3.23
C GLN A 43 -9.27 30.86 3.25
N GLU A 44 -9.51 31.43 2.08
CA GLU A 44 -9.97 32.82 1.99
C GLU A 44 -11.39 32.93 2.57
N TYR A 45 -11.68 34.10 3.15
CA TYR A 45 -13.00 34.40 3.65
C TYR A 45 -13.97 34.63 2.50
N ASP A 46 -15.19 34.13 2.68
CA ASP A 46 -16.33 34.71 1.99
C ASP A 46 -16.62 36.08 2.59
N LEU A 47 -17.02 37.04 1.76
CA LEU A 47 -17.14 38.45 2.15
C LEU A 47 -18.03 38.64 3.40
N ILE A 48 -19.16 37.93 3.45
CA ILE A 48 -20.13 38.00 4.56
C ILE A 48 -19.52 37.49 5.86
N ASP A 49 -18.83 36.34 5.83
CA ASP A 49 -18.20 35.73 7.00
C ASP A 49 -17.14 36.65 7.60
N ARG A 50 -16.33 37.29 6.76
CA ARG A 50 -15.32 38.27 7.19
C ARG A 50 -15.95 39.42 7.95
N PHE A 51 -17.01 40.02 7.40
CA PHE A 51 -17.68 41.14 8.04
C PHE A 51 -18.39 40.74 9.33
N LEU A 52 -18.90 39.50 9.41
CA LEU A 52 -19.50 38.98 10.63
C LEU A 52 -18.49 38.79 11.75
N ASP A 53 -17.36 38.14 11.47
CA ASP A 53 -16.30 37.95 12.47
C ASP A 53 -15.78 39.30 12.97
N ARG A 54 -15.62 40.29 12.08
CA ARG A 54 -15.24 41.67 12.46
C ARG A 54 -16.32 42.40 13.25
N ALA A 55 -17.60 42.25 12.89
CA ALA A 55 -18.69 42.89 13.62
C ALA A 55 -18.78 42.38 15.07
N VAL A 56 -18.58 41.08 15.28
CA VAL A 56 -18.55 40.48 16.62
C VAL A 56 -17.25 40.81 17.36
N GLY A 57 -16.10 40.74 16.69
CA GLY A 57 -14.77 40.91 17.30
C GLY A 57 -14.35 42.36 17.51
N ASP A 58 -14.38 43.17 16.44
CA ASP A 58 -13.92 44.56 16.44
C ASP A 58 -15.02 45.49 16.93
N ALA A 59 -16.23 45.37 16.37
CA ALA A 59 -17.37 46.25 16.68
C ALA A 59 -18.18 45.81 17.91
N ARG A 60 -17.83 44.65 18.50
CA ARG A 60 -18.45 44.09 19.72
C ARG A 60 -19.96 43.93 19.65
N ILE A 61 -20.50 43.68 18.45
CA ILE A 61 -21.92 43.41 18.26
C ILE A 61 -22.19 41.96 18.62
N SER A 62 -22.96 41.74 19.69
CA SER A 62 -23.07 40.43 20.32
C SER A 62 -24.43 39.75 20.13
N ASP A 63 -25.28 40.19 19.21
CA ASP A 63 -26.57 39.54 18.95
C ASP A 63 -26.99 39.64 17.47
N VAL A 64 -27.88 38.75 17.05
CA VAL A 64 -28.31 38.64 15.64
C VAL A 64 -29.00 39.92 15.15
N ALA A 65 -29.80 40.57 16.00
CA ALA A 65 -30.56 41.75 15.60
C ALA A 65 -29.64 42.94 15.34
N GLY A 66 -28.65 43.15 16.21
CA GLY A 66 -27.60 44.13 16.05
C GLY A 66 -26.75 43.87 14.81
N LEU A 67 -26.40 42.60 14.54
CA LEU A 67 -25.63 42.23 13.35
C LEU A 67 -26.42 42.50 12.06
N ALA A 68 -27.71 42.16 12.03
CA ALA A 68 -28.58 42.41 10.88
C ALA A 68 -28.72 43.91 10.60
N ALA A 69 -28.93 44.72 11.64
CA ALA A 69 -29.01 46.17 11.53
C ALA A 69 -27.68 46.79 11.08
N PHE A 70 -26.55 46.35 11.63
CA PHE A 70 -25.23 46.88 11.31
C PHE A 70 -24.77 46.57 9.88
N LEU A 71 -25.04 45.35 9.39
CA LEU A 71 -24.66 44.93 8.04
C LEU A 71 -25.74 45.26 6.98
N GLY A 72 -26.88 45.81 7.38
CA GLY A 72 -27.96 46.20 6.47
C GLY A 72 -28.62 45.01 5.77
N VAL A 73 -28.72 43.87 6.45
CA VAL A 73 -29.32 42.63 5.92
C VAL A 73 -30.52 42.20 6.75
N ASP A 74 -31.40 41.38 6.16
CA ASP A 74 -32.56 40.86 6.88
C ASP A 74 -32.16 39.87 7.99
N LYS A 75 -32.95 39.85 9.06
CA LYS A 75 -32.70 39.00 10.24
C LYS A 75 -32.64 37.49 9.88
N PRO A 76 -33.54 36.93 9.04
CA PRO A 76 -33.46 35.52 8.64
C PRO A 76 -32.15 35.13 7.95
N LEU A 77 -31.64 35.97 7.04
CA LEU A 77 -30.36 35.77 6.36
C LEU A 77 -29.22 35.83 7.37
N MET A 78 -29.26 36.79 8.30
CA MET A 78 -28.29 36.91 9.39
C MET A 78 -28.27 35.68 10.30
N GLU A 79 -29.44 35.16 10.68
CA GLU A 79 -29.54 33.93 11.46
C GLU A 79 -28.90 32.74 10.75
N ARG A 80 -29.09 32.64 9.43
CA ARG A 80 -28.47 31.57 8.62
C ARG A 80 -26.94 31.69 8.63
N ALA A 81 -26.40 32.90 8.45
CA ALA A 81 -24.97 33.15 8.45
C ALA A 81 -24.33 32.91 9.83
N VAL A 82 -24.96 33.39 10.91
CA VAL A 82 -24.52 33.10 12.29
C VAL A 82 -24.53 31.60 12.57
N ARG A 83 -25.59 30.89 12.17
CA ARG A 83 -25.66 29.43 12.34
C ARG A 83 -24.55 28.72 11.58
N HIS A 84 -24.22 29.19 10.38
CA HIS A 84 -23.08 28.69 9.62
C HIS A 84 -21.76 28.88 10.38
N LEU A 85 -21.44 30.10 10.84
CA LEU A 85 -20.22 30.37 11.60
C LEU A 85 -20.16 29.63 12.96
N CYS A 86 -21.30 29.42 13.61
CA CYS A 86 -21.37 28.55 14.79
C CYS A 86 -21.05 27.09 14.43
N THR A 87 -21.50 26.61 13.27
CA THR A 87 -21.24 25.25 12.78
C THR A 87 -19.76 25.06 12.43
N LEU A 88 -19.12 26.09 11.86
CA LEU A 88 -17.68 26.13 11.61
C LEU A 88 -16.84 26.31 12.89
N GLY A 89 -17.48 26.61 14.02
CA GLY A 89 -16.82 26.84 15.31
C GLY A 89 -16.15 28.20 15.45
N HIS A 90 -16.48 29.18 14.61
CA HIS A 90 -15.99 30.57 14.72
C HIS A 90 -16.74 31.35 15.79
N LEU A 91 -18.04 31.09 15.91
CA LEU A 91 -18.91 31.71 16.90
C LEU A 91 -19.46 30.67 17.89
N THR A 92 -19.71 31.11 19.11
CA THR A 92 -20.54 30.41 20.10
C THR A 92 -21.74 31.27 20.43
N ARG A 93 -22.89 30.63 20.60
CA ARG A 93 -24.14 31.27 21.01
C ARG A 93 -24.55 30.78 22.40
N ASP A 94 -24.80 31.72 23.29
CA ASP A 94 -25.35 31.49 24.63
C ASP A 94 -26.63 32.33 24.77
N GLY A 95 -27.78 31.69 24.60
CA GLY A 95 -29.06 32.39 24.41
C GLY A 95 -29.03 33.29 23.17
N GLU A 96 -29.20 34.61 23.36
CA GLU A 96 -29.09 35.61 22.29
C GLU A 96 -27.67 36.14 22.10
N ALA A 97 -26.76 35.89 23.06
CA ALA A 97 -25.42 36.42 23.02
C ALA A 97 -24.50 35.61 22.11
N LEU A 98 -23.75 36.30 21.26
CA LEU A 98 -22.75 35.78 20.33
C LEU A 98 -21.35 36.18 20.80
N LYS A 99 -20.41 35.24 20.73
CA LYS A 99 -18.99 35.46 21.06
C LYS A 99 -18.11 34.73 20.06
N LEU A 100 -17.00 35.34 19.66
CA LEU A 100 -15.94 34.65 18.93
C LEU A 100 -15.28 33.59 19.81
N THR A 101 -15.07 32.42 19.23
CA THR A 101 -14.23 31.36 19.81
C THR A 101 -12.74 31.69 19.64
N ALA A 102 -11.86 30.84 20.17
CA ALA A 102 -10.43 30.94 19.88
C ALA A 102 -10.14 30.83 18.37
N LEU A 103 -10.84 29.95 17.64
CA LEU A 103 -10.70 29.77 16.20
C LEU A 103 -11.20 30.99 15.41
N GLY A 104 -12.35 31.56 15.81
CA GLY A 104 -12.87 32.78 15.21
C GLY A 104 -11.93 33.97 15.40
N ARG A 105 -11.31 34.11 16.59
CA ARG A 105 -10.30 35.14 16.86
C ARG A 105 -9.02 34.94 16.05
N GLU A 106 -8.53 33.71 15.96
CA GLU A 106 -7.37 33.38 15.13
C GLU A 106 -7.62 33.74 13.67
N SER A 107 -8.82 33.45 13.17
CA SER A 107 -9.24 33.74 11.80
C SER A 107 -9.35 35.24 11.54
N LEU A 108 -9.97 35.98 12.48
CA LEU A 108 -10.03 37.44 12.46
C LEU A 108 -8.64 38.07 12.42
N ASN A 109 -7.74 37.63 13.32
CA ASN A 109 -6.40 38.21 13.45
C ASN A 109 -5.50 37.97 12.24
N THR A 110 -5.70 36.85 11.55
CA THR A 110 -4.90 36.47 10.38
C THR A 110 -5.55 36.86 9.05
N ASP A 111 -6.77 37.42 9.08
CA ASP A 111 -7.60 37.74 7.92
C ASP A 111 -7.82 36.53 6.98
N ARG A 112 -7.83 35.31 7.56
CA ARG A 112 -8.06 34.05 6.84
C ARG A 112 -9.00 33.17 7.64
N ARG A 113 -9.90 32.46 6.97
CA ARG A 113 -10.85 31.55 7.63
C ARG A 113 -10.14 30.24 7.98
N HIS A 114 -9.96 29.98 9.27
CA HIS A 114 -9.41 28.71 9.77
C HIS A 114 -10.54 27.74 10.10
N LEU A 115 -10.49 26.55 9.50
CA LEU A 115 -11.44 25.49 9.73
C LEU A 115 -10.78 24.35 10.52
N ARG A 116 -11.58 23.71 11.38
CA ARG A 116 -11.20 22.49 12.10
C ARG A 116 -12.21 21.40 11.77
N ASN A 117 -11.85 20.53 10.84
CA ASN A 117 -12.71 19.42 10.43
C ASN A 117 -12.26 18.14 11.14
N ALA A 118 -13.21 17.45 11.77
CA ALA A 118 -12.97 16.10 12.26
C ALA A 118 -12.97 15.15 11.05
N GLU A 119 -11.81 14.61 10.72
CA GLU A 119 -11.65 13.58 9.70
C GLU A 119 -11.57 12.21 10.36
N ARG A 120 -12.11 11.21 9.68
CA ARG A 120 -11.92 9.80 10.01
C ARG A 120 -11.24 9.11 8.84
N THR A 121 -10.21 8.35 9.13
CA THR A 121 -9.54 7.56 8.09
C THR A 121 -8.97 6.28 8.66
N ARG A 122 -8.67 5.34 7.78
CA ARG A 122 -7.92 4.14 8.12
C ARG A 122 -6.45 4.39 7.80
N VAL A 123 -5.57 3.99 8.70
CA VAL A 123 -4.12 3.94 8.48
C VAL A 123 -3.61 2.52 8.67
N PHE A 124 -2.60 2.15 7.88
CA PHE A 124 -1.91 0.87 8.01
C PHE A 124 -0.53 1.12 8.62
N LEU A 125 -0.22 0.40 9.69
CA LEU A 125 1.08 0.43 10.35
C LEU A 125 1.69 -0.97 10.31
N ASP A 126 2.98 -1.11 10.05
CA ASP A 126 3.62 -2.42 10.13
C ASP A 126 3.50 -2.97 11.57
N ALA A 127 3.25 -4.27 11.72
CA ALA A 127 2.98 -4.84 13.04
C ALA A 127 4.22 -5.08 13.90
N PHE A 128 5.41 -4.70 13.44
CA PHE A 128 6.68 -4.89 14.16
C PHE A 128 7.14 -3.59 14.82
N ARG A 129 7.10 -2.49 14.08
CA ARG A 129 7.64 -1.18 14.50
C ARG A 129 6.58 -0.09 14.55
N GLY A 130 5.37 -0.35 14.05
CA GLY A 130 4.31 0.66 13.97
C GLY A 130 4.58 1.75 12.93
N THR A 131 5.48 1.49 11.97
CA THR A 131 5.81 2.43 10.90
C THR A 131 4.62 2.55 9.95
N PRO A 132 4.16 3.78 9.65
CA PRO A 132 3.04 3.96 8.74
C PRO A 132 3.42 3.55 7.32
N LEU A 133 2.51 2.82 6.69
CA LEU A 133 2.54 2.55 5.27
C LEU A 133 2.48 3.88 4.49
N PRO A 134 3.26 4.06 3.41
CA PRO A 134 3.20 5.28 2.61
C PRO A 134 1.84 5.45 1.94
N ARG A 135 1.41 6.70 1.75
CA ARG A 135 0.08 7.03 1.18
C ARG A 135 -0.17 6.41 -0.19
N GLY A 136 0.86 6.28 -1.03
CA GLY A 136 0.74 5.69 -2.37
C GLY A 136 0.26 4.23 -2.36
N HIS A 137 0.53 3.49 -1.28
CA HIS A 137 0.17 2.07 -1.19
C HIS A 137 -1.31 1.81 -0.88
N TYR A 138 -2.04 2.81 -0.36
CA TYR A 138 -3.41 2.62 0.16
C TYR A 138 -4.43 2.21 -0.89
N THR A 139 -4.21 2.60 -2.15
CA THR A 139 -5.15 2.34 -3.25
C THR A 139 -4.88 1.04 -3.99
N GLU A 140 -3.64 0.56 -3.96
CA GLU A 140 -3.21 -0.57 -4.80
C GLU A 140 -3.03 -1.87 -4.02
N LEU A 141 -2.66 -1.78 -2.74
CA LEU A 141 -2.44 -2.97 -1.93
C LEU A 141 -3.75 -3.65 -1.56
N ARG A 142 -3.70 -4.98 -1.51
CA ARG A 142 -4.80 -5.82 -1.06
C ARG A 142 -4.39 -6.55 0.21
N PHE A 143 -5.02 -6.17 1.30
CA PHE A 143 -4.87 -6.83 2.58
C PHE A 143 -5.88 -7.98 2.75
N LEU A 144 -5.48 -8.99 3.52
CA LEU A 144 -6.31 -10.13 3.90
C LEU A 144 -6.70 -10.03 5.37
N GLY A 145 -7.91 -10.47 5.70
CA GLY A 145 -8.38 -10.54 7.10
C GLY A 145 -7.82 -11.74 7.88
N SER A 146 -7.16 -12.69 7.22
CA SER A 146 -6.64 -13.92 7.83
C SER A 146 -5.19 -14.21 7.39
N PRO A 147 -4.38 -14.87 8.25
CA PRO A 147 -3.00 -15.25 7.98
C PRO A 147 -2.87 -16.49 7.07
N SER A 148 -3.75 -16.62 6.08
CA SER A 148 -3.79 -17.81 5.22
C SER A 148 -4.10 -17.43 3.78
N LEU A 149 -3.24 -17.89 2.86
CA LEU A 149 -3.44 -17.75 1.44
C LEU A 149 -2.69 -18.86 0.70
N SER A 150 -3.43 -19.62 -0.11
CA SER A 150 -2.89 -20.62 -1.02
C SER A 150 -3.42 -20.36 -2.42
N LEU A 151 -2.56 -20.50 -3.43
CA LEU A 151 -2.92 -20.31 -4.83
C LEU A 151 -3.09 -21.65 -5.55
N ALA A 152 -3.75 -21.63 -6.71
CA ALA A 152 -4.01 -22.81 -7.53
C ALA A 152 -2.73 -23.47 -8.07
N ASP A 153 -1.63 -22.72 -8.19
CA ASP A 153 -0.31 -23.22 -8.59
C ASP A 153 0.45 -23.92 -7.45
N GLY A 154 -0.19 -24.05 -6.28
CA GLY A 154 0.40 -24.67 -5.09
C GLY A 154 1.22 -23.72 -4.23
N THR A 155 1.40 -22.45 -4.63
CA THR A 155 2.07 -21.43 -3.82
C THR A 155 1.30 -21.20 -2.52
N ARG A 156 1.98 -21.39 -1.38
CA ARG A 156 1.44 -21.14 -0.05
C ARG A 156 2.14 -19.93 0.55
N PHE A 157 1.37 -18.92 0.91
CA PHE A 157 1.93 -17.75 1.60
C PHE A 157 2.06 -18.05 3.09
N ARG A 158 3.25 -17.76 3.63
CA ARG A 158 3.58 -18.04 5.03
C ARG A 158 3.43 -16.77 5.87
N PRO A 159 2.66 -16.79 6.97
CA PRO A 159 2.55 -15.64 7.85
C PRO A 159 3.85 -15.41 8.59
N VAL A 160 4.31 -14.16 8.58
CA VAL A 160 5.37 -13.69 9.46
C VAL A 160 4.71 -13.27 10.77
N VAL A 161 5.09 -13.89 11.88
CA VAL A 161 4.46 -13.61 13.18
C VAL A 161 5.16 -12.43 13.83
N SER A 162 4.38 -11.44 14.28
CA SER A 162 4.84 -10.42 15.22
C SER A 162 4.29 -10.75 16.60
N PHE A 163 5.14 -10.63 17.62
CA PHE A 163 4.75 -10.78 19.03
C PHE A 163 4.43 -9.43 19.68
N GLU A 164 4.59 -8.33 18.95
CA GLU A 164 4.31 -6.99 19.45
C GLU A 164 2.79 -6.75 19.51
N GLU A 165 2.32 -6.31 20.67
CA GLU A 165 0.93 -5.88 20.83
C GLU A 165 0.74 -4.46 20.30
N PHE A 166 -0.42 -4.22 19.66
CA PHE A 166 -0.76 -2.87 19.23
C PHE A 166 -0.94 -1.93 20.42
N ARG A 167 -0.23 -0.80 20.41
CA ARG A 167 -0.33 0.26 21.43
C ARG A 167 -0.97 1.51 20.83
N PRO A 168 -2.26 1.81 21.12
CA PRO A 168 -2.95 2.95 20.52
C PRO A 168 -2.24 4.31 20.70
N GLY A 169 -1.57 4.51 21.84
CA GLY A 169 -0.83 5.75 22.13
C GLY A 169 0.46 5.93 21.33
N ALA A 170 0.95 4.89 20.65
CA ALA A 170 2.13 4.96 19.79
C ALA A 170 1.81 5.43 18.36
N VAL A 171 0.54 5.56 18.00
CA VAL A 171 0.14 6.03 16.67
C VAL A 171 0.46 7.52 16.53
N HIS A 172 1.46 7.82 15.69
CA HIS A 172 1.84 9.18 15.37
C HIS A 172 1.66 9.44 13.88
N LEU A 173 0.80 10.41 13.53
CA LEU A 173 0.63 10.90 12.17
C LEU A 173 1.14 12.35 12.09
N PRO A 174 2.16 12.64 11.27
CA PRO A 174 2.68 13.99 11.14
C PRO A 174 1.62 15.00 10.66
N GLY A 175 1.59 16.18 11.27
CA GLY A 175 0.69 17.27 10.89
C GLY A 175 -0.77 17.10 11.32
N VAL A 176 -1.02 16.21 12.28
CA VAL A 176 -2.36 15.87 12.76
C VAL A 176 -2.48 16.22 14.25
N ALA A 177 -3.55 16.94 14.62
CA ALA A 177 -3.89 17.25 16.00
C ALA A 177 -5.08 16.42 16.49
N ASP A 178 -5.18 16.24 17.81
CA ASP A 178 -6.29 15.53 18.47
C ASP A 178 -6.55 14.12 17.91
N LEU A 179 -5.48 13.41 17.54
CA LEU A 179 -5.58 12.05 17.02
C LEU A 179 -6.14 11.12 18.09
N ARG A 180 -7.18 10.37 17.72
CA ARG A 180 -7.79 9.32 18.53
C ARG A 180 -7.89 8.05 17.71
N VAL A 181 -7.45 6.95 18.30
CA VAL A 181 -7.69 5.62 17.75
C VAL A 181 -9.12 5.20 18.10
N LEU A 182 -9.88 4.79 17.09
CA LEU A 182 -11.27 4.35 17.22
C LEU A 182 -11.39 2.83 17.26
N SER A 183 -10.67 2.14 16.39
CA SER A 183 -10.64 0.69 16.29
C SER A 183 -9.34 0.22 15.65
N TRP A 184 -8.95 -1.04 15.87
CA TRP A 184 -7.82 -1.64 15.17
C TRP A 184 -8.02 -3.14 15.02
N ARG A 185 -7.37 -3.72 14.01
CA ARG A 185 -7.26 -5.16 13.80
C ARG A 185 -5.99 -5.50 13.03
N THR A 186 -5.56 -6.75 13.10
CA THR A 186 -4.48 -7.25 12.23
C THR A 186 -5.03 -7.56 10.85
N GLU A 187 -4.35 -7.08 9.82
CA GLU A 187 -4.55 -7.48 8.44
C GLU A 187 -3.22 -7.92 7.83
N TRP A 188 -3.27 -8.71 6.77
CA TRP A 188 -2.11 -9.43 6.25
C TRP A 188 -1.85 -9.03 4.80
N LEU A 189 -0.64 -8.53 4.53
CA LEU A 189 -0.22 -8.11 3.21
C LEU A 189 0.53 -9.24 2.50
N PRO A 190 0.01 -9.76 1.37
CA PRO A 190 0.75 -10.70 0.53
C PRO A 190 1.91 -10.03 -0.18
N VAL A 191 3.12 -10.56 0.01
CA VAL A 191 4.37 -10.07 -0.59
C VAL A 191 5.15 -11.26 -1.15
N TYR A 192 5.74 -11.07 -2.32
CA TYR A 192 6.77 -11.96 -2.83
C TYR A 192 8.14 -11.39 -2.52
N LEU A 193 9.03 -12.22 -1.99
CA LEU A 193 10.43 -11.88 -1.76
C LEU A 193 11.29 -12.73 -2.69
N VAL A 194 12.08 -12.10 -3.54
CA VAL A 194 13.06 -12.79 -4.39
C VAL A 194 14.44 -12.66 -3.76
N GLN A 195 15.05 -13.79 -3.42
CA GLN A 195 16.38 -13.82 -2.82
C GLN A 195 17.45 -13.65 -3.89
N SER A 196 18.45 -12.84 -3.57
CA SER A 196 19.65 -12.61 -4.36
C SER A 196 20.89 -12.55 -3.47
N ALA A 197 22.08 -12.47 -4.06
CA ALA A 197 23.32 -12.28 -3.31
C ALA A 197 23.36 -10.96 -2.51
N ALA A 198 22.60 -9.94 -2.95
CA ALA A 198 22.53 -8.63 -2.28
C ALA A 198 21.44 -8.54 -1.20
N GLY A 199 20.66 -9.61 -1.00
CA GLY A 199 19.51 -9.63 -0.10
C GLY A 199 18.20 -9.93 -0.83
N TYR A 200 17.09 -9.40 -0.31
CA TYR A 200 15.75 -9.69 -0.81
C TYR A 200 15.15 -8.52 -1.57
N LEU A 201 14.59 -8.81 -2.74
CA LEU A 201 13.78 -7.89 -3.53
C LEU A 201 12.30 -8.14 -3.23
N ALA A 202 11.55 -7.09 -2.92
CA ALA A 202 10.16 -7.22 -2.51
C ALA A 202 9.20 -6.78 -3.62
N TYR A 203 8.17 -7.60 -3.85
CA TYR A 203 7.15 -7.36 -4.85
C TYR A 203 5.77 -7.51 -4.21
N SER A 204 4.97 -6.45 -4.33
CA SER A 204 3.59 -6.39 -3.87
C SER A 204 2.71 -5.92 -5.02
N ARG A 205 1.40 -5.76 -4.79
CA ARG A 205 0.52 -5.22 -5.84
C ARG A 205 0.81 -3.76 -6.18
N TYR A 206 1.58 -3.06 -5.33
CA TYR A 206 1.95 -1.67 -5.52
C TYR A 206 2.92 -1.50 -6.69
N GLY A 207 2.51 -0.72 -7.70
CA GLY A 207 3.29 -0.49 -8.90
C GLY A 207 3.44 -1.71 -9.80
N THR A 208 4.37 -1.63 -10.75
CA THR A 208 4.67 -2.69 -11.72
C THR A 208 5.96 -3.45 -11.42
N GLY A 209 6.74 -3.01 -10.43
CA GLY A 209 8.07 -3.52 -10.15
C GLY A 209 8.34 -3.71 -8.66
N ARG A 210 9.59 -3.48 -8.28
CA ARG A 210 10.06 -3.58 -6.91
C ARG A 210 9.34 -2.58 -6.00
N ASP A 211 9.20 -2.94 -4.73
CA ASP A 211 8.70 -2.07 -3.68
C ASP A 211 9.84 -1.72 -2.70
N PRO A 212 10.59 -0.63 -2.92
CA PRO A 212 11.73 -0.28 -2.08
C PRO A 212 11.38 0.00 -0.62
N TRP A 213 10.12 0.40 -0.34
CA TRP A 213 9.69 0.60 1.03
C TRP A 213 9.54 -0.74 1.75
N LEU A 214 8.92 -1.73 1.10
CA LEU A 214 8.85 -3.09 1.63
C LEU A 214 10.23 -3.75 1.71
N GLU A 215 11.12 -3.53 0.74
CA GLU A 215 12.51 -4.03 0.80
C GLU A 215 13.22 -3.54 2.06
N ARG A 216 13.15 -2.24 2.34
CA ARG A 216 13.73 -1.66 3.57
C ARG A 216 13.07 -2.17 4.83
N LEU A 217 11.75 -2.31 4.84
CA LEU A 217 11.04 -2.90 5.98
C LEU A 217 11.57 -4.31 6.23
N CYS A 218 11.50 -5.19 5.23
CA CYS A 218 11.92 -6.59 5.31
C CYS A 218 13.38 -6.76 5.73
N ALA A 219 14.29 -5.92 5.21
CA ALA A 219 15.71 -5.95 5.57
C ALA A 219 15.97 -5.66 7.06
N THR A 220 15.00 -5.08 7.77
CA THR A 220 15.12 -4.70 9.17
C THR A 220 14.33 -5.60 10.14
N LEU A 221 13.71 -6.67 9.65
CA LEU A 221 12.88 -7.59 10.43
C LEU A 221 13.60 -8.92 10.67
N PRO A 222 14.20 -9.15 11.86
CA PRO A 222 14.78 -10.45 12.23
C PRO A 222 13.77 -11.59 12.12
N GLU A 223 12.51 -11.35 12.50
CA GLU A 223 11.43 -12.35 12.50
C GLU A 223 11.15 -12.87 11.08
N LEU A 224 11.28 -12.01 10.07
CA LEU A 224 11.17 -12.42 8.68
C LEU A 224 12.36 -13.32 8.30
N LEU A 225 13.59 -12.94 8.67
CA LEU A 225 14.77 -13.75 8.35
C LEU A 225 14.68 -15.13 9.00
N ASP A 226 14.16 -15.24 10.22
CA ASP A 226 13.94 -16.52 10.89
C ASP A 226 12.92 -17.39 10.13
N VAL A 227 11.80 -16.81 9.69
CA VAL A 227 10.80 -17.52 8.87
C VAL A 227 11.39 -18.02 7.56
N LEU A 228 12.21 -17.19 6.91
CA LEU A 228 12.88 -17.54 5.64
C LEU A 228 13.97 -18.59 5.84
N ALA A 229 14.74 -18.51 6.94
CA ALA A 229 15.82 -19.45 7.26
C ALA A 229 15.30 -20.81 7.74
N ALA A 230 14.17 -20.84 8.45
CA ALA A 230 13.50 -22.06 8.87
C ALA A 230 12.88 -22.84 7.69
N GLU A 231 12.81 -22.22 6.50
CA GLU A 231 12.35 -22.91 5.30
C GLU A 231 13.47 -23.76 4.70
N PRO A 232 13.37 -25.10 4.77
CA PRO A 232 14.36 -25.96 4.15
C PRO A 232 14.46 -25.61 2.67
N PRO A 233 15.68 -25.64 2.09
CA PRO A 233 15.81 -25.46 0.66
C PRO A 233 14.95 -26.51 -0.06
N PRO A 234 14.14 -26.11 -1.06
CA PRO A 234 13.36 -27.08 -1.82
C PRO A 234 14.30 -28.07 -2.51
N ASP A 235 13.88 -29.32 -2.61
CA ASP A 235 14.53 -30.31 -3.48
C ASP A 235 14.18 -29.98 -4.93
N GLU A 236 14.87 -28.95 -5.46
CA GLU A 236 14.61 -28.40 -6.80
C GLU A 236 14.70 -29.48 -7.87
N GLU A 237 15.66 -30.40 -7.75
CA GLU A 237 15.84 -31.47 -8.73
C GLU A 237 14.63 -32.39 -8.77
N ARG A 238 14.15 -32.85 -7.61
CA ARG A 238 12.93 -33.65 -7.54
C ARG A 238 11.72 -32.90 -8.05
N ILE A 239 11.51 -31.65 -7.60
CA ILE A 239 10.35 -30.83 -7.98
C ILE A 239 10.27 -30.67 -9.51
N TRP A 240 11.39 -30.31 -10.14
CA TRP A 240 11.41 -30.06 -11.57
C TRP A 240 11.41 -31.34 -12.40
N ARG A 241 12.02 -32.43 -11.92
CA ARG A 241 11.93 -33.75 -12.55
C ARG A 241 10.49 -34.25 -12.54
N ASP A 242 9.82 -34.22 -11.39
CA ASP A 242 8.41 -34.64 -11.25
C ASP A 242 7.50 -33.80 -12.16
N TRP A 243 7.74 -32.49 -12.25
CA TRP A 243 6.98 -31.61 -13.12
C TRP A 243 7.22 -31.90 -14.62
N LEU A 244 8.48 -32.04 -15.03
CA LEU A 244 8.82 -32.37 -16.42
C LEU A 244 8.28 -33.76 -16.81
N ASP A 245 8.38 -34.75 -15.92
CA ASP A 245 7.85 -36.10 -16.13
C ASP A 245 6.33 -36.10 -16.27
N GLY A 246 5.63 -35.39 -15.38
CA GLY A 246 4.18 -35.16 -15.48
C GLY A 246 3.80 -34.37 -16.74
N ALA A 247 4.71 -33.51 -17.20
CA ALA A 247 4.61 -32.83 -18.48
C ALA A 247 5.11 -33.67 -19.67
N GLY A 248 5.43 -34.96 -19.51
CA GLY A 248 5.84 -35.85 -20.62
C GLY A 248 7.25 -35.61 -21.17
N PHE A 249 8.10 -34.86 -20.45
CA PHE A 249 9.47 -34.51 -20.83
C PHE A 249 10.53 -35.29 -20.03
N ARG A 250 10.36 -36.61 -19.92
CA ARG A 250 11.20 -37.47 -19.06
C ARG A 250 12.69 -37.47 -19.37
N ALA A 251 13.06 -37.17 -20.61
CA ALA A 251 14.45 -37.10 -21.05
C ALA A 251 15.08 -35.71 -20.86
N VAL A 252 14.31 -34.71 -20.43
CA VAL A 252 14.80 -33.35 -20.21
C VAL A 252 15.31 -33.24 -18.78
N HIS A 253 16.58 -32.88 -18.64
CA HIS A 253 17.20 -32.62 -17.34
C HIS A 253 17.47 -31.12 -17.20
N PRO A 254 16.86 -30.44 -16.21
CA PRO A 254 17.15 -29.04 -15.93
C PRO A 254 18.64 -28.85 -15.60
N GLN A 255 19.24 -27.80 -16.15
CA GLN A 255 20.65 -27.46 -15.92
C GLN A 255 20.77 -26.06 -15.34
N ARG A 256 21.59 -25.93 -14.27
CA ARG A 256 21.88 -24.63 -13.66
C ARG A 256 22.86 -23.87 -14.52
N GLN A 257 22.46 -22.68 -14.95
CA GLN A 257 23.25 -21.81 -15.81
C GLN A 257 24.31 -21.04 -14.99
N PRO A 258 25.34 -20.43 -15.61
CA PRO A 258 26.36 -19.65 -14.90
C PRO A 258 25.81 -18.47 -14.08
N ASN A 259 24.62 -17.98 -14.41
CA ASN A 259 23.91 -16.94 -13.66
C ASN A 259 23.13 -17.49 -12.44
N GLY A 260 23.15 -18.80 -12.20
CA GLY A 260 22.46 -19.47 -11.10
C GLY A 260 21.03 -19.91 -11.43
N VAL A 261 20.46 -19.48 -12.56
CA VAL A 261 19.10 -19.85 -12.98
C VAL A 261 19.05 -21.29 -13.44
N LEU A 262 18.08 -22.06 -12.95
CA LEU A 262 17.79 -23.39 -13.47
C LEU A 262 17.05 -23.28 -14.80
N ARG A 263 17.49 -24.01 -15.82
CA ARG A 263 16.91 -23.96 -17.17
C ARG A 263 16.58 -25.36 -17.68
N ALA A 264 15.37 -25.55 -18.20
CA ALA A 264 15.01 -26.71 -19.01
C ALA A 264 15.01 -26.32 -20.49
N VAL A 265 15.80 -27.02 -21.30
CA VAL A 265 15.79 -26.90 -22.75
C VAL A 265 14.78 -27.89 -23.31
N LEU A 266 13.74 -27.37 -23.95
CA LEU A 266 12.64 -28.15 -24.51
C LEU A 266 12.69 -28.17 -26.05
N PRO A 267 12.16 -29.23 -26.69
CA PRO A 267 12.02 -29.29 -28.14
C PRO A 267 11.16 -28.15 -28.70
N PRO A 268 11.43 -27.62 -29.91
CA PRO A 268 10.70 -26.49 -30.47
C PRO A 268 9.20 -26.72 -30.65
N GLU A 269 8.78 -27.95 -30.96
CA GLU A 269 7.39 -28.33 -31.26
C GLU A 269 6.41 -28.16 -30.09
N VAL A 270 6.92 -27.97 -28.88
CA VAL A 270 6.10 -27.81 -27.66
C VAL A 270 5.62 -26.37 -27.47
N PHE A 271 6.27 -25.40 -28.14
CA PHE A 271 5.92 -23.99 -28.06
C PHE A 271 4.89 -23.63 -29.14
N GLY A 272 3.84 -22.91 -28.76
CA GLY A 272 2.64 -22.65 -29.57
C GLY A 272 1.58 -23.75 -29.50
N THR A 273 1.88 -24.89 -28.87
CA THR A 273 0.94 -26.01 -28.67
C THR A 273 0.68 -26.23 -27.20
N ARG A 274 1.70 -26.65 -26.45
CA ARG A 274 1.61 -26.98 -25.03
C ARG A 274 1.99 -25.81 -24.14
N PHE A 275 2.98 -25.05 -24.55
CA PHE A 275 3.37 -23.80 -23.91
C PHE A 275 3.11 -22.64 -24.86
N GLY A 276 2.61 -21.53 -24.35
CA GLY A 276 2.44 -20.32 -25.15
C GLY A 276 3.79 -19.77 -25.61
N TRP A 277 3.80 -19.07 -26.75
CA TRP A 277 5.01 -18.40 -27.26
C TRP A 277 5.63 -17.45 -26.23
N ALA A 278 4.79 -16.75 -25.45
CA ALA A 278 5.23 -15.87 -24.38
C ALA A 278 5.99 -16.58 -23.25
N GLN A 279 5.91 -17.92 -23.13
CA GLN A 279 6.61 -18.69 -22.10
C GLN A 279 8.05 -19.07 -22.51
N LEU A 280 8.42 -19.00 -23.80
CA LEU A 280 9.77 -19.34 -24.25
C LEU A 280 10.79 -18.30 -23.76
N GLY A 281 11.68 -18.67 -22.85
CA GLY A 281 12.58 -17.75 -22.14
C GLY A 281 11.96 -17.12 -20.88
N GLY A 282 10.69 -17.39 -20.61
CA GLY A 282 10.01 -17.02 -19.37
C GLY A 282 10.26 -18.03 -18.26
N TYR A 283 9.63 -17.79 -17.11
CA TYR A 283 9.81 -18.61 -15.91
C TYR A 283 8.54 -19.35 -15.52
N VAL A 284 8.73 -20.53 -14.94
CA VAL A 284 7.70 -21.27 -14.19
C VAL A 284 8.12 -21.28 -12.73
N ALA A 285 7.18 -21.02 -11.84
CA ALA A 285 7.39 -21.01 -10.39
C ALA A 285 6.63 -22.18 -9.76
N ARG A 286 7.26 -22.89 -8.82
CA ARG A 286 6.64 -23.99 -8.08
C ARG A 286 7.34 -24.19 -6.74
N GLU A 287 6.57 -24.33 -5.66
CA GLU A 287 7.09 -24.71 -4.33
C GLU A 287 8.33 -23.89 -3.89
N GLY A 288 8.32 -22.57 -4.12
CA GLY A 288 9.41 -21.65 -3.72
C GLY A 288 10.66 -21.67 -4.61
N CYS A 289 10.67 -22.47 -5.67
CA CYS A 289 11.72 -22.48 -6.69
C CYS A 289 11.18 -22.07 -8.07
N PHE A 290 12.07 -21.75 -8.99
CA PHE A 290 11.69 -21.37 -10.35
C PHE A 290 12.66 -21.95 -11.38
N MET A 291 12.15 -22.15 -12.59
CA MET A 291 12.91 -22.66 -13.71
C MET A 291 12.57 -21.88 -14.98
N GLN A 292 13.59 -21.56 -15.76
CA GLN A 292 13.44 -20.95 -17.07
C GLN A 292 13.12 -22.03 -18.11
N LEU A 293 12.10 -21.80 -18.94
CA LEU A 293 11.85 -22.62 -20.13
C LEU A 293 12.66 -22.08 -21.30
N TRP A 294 13.35 -22.94 -22.03
CA TRP A 294 14.23 -22.53 -23.13
C TRP A 294 14.10 -23.45 -24.34
N CYS A 295 14.59 -22.99 -25.49
CA CYS A 295 14.74 -23.77 -26.70
C CYS A 295 16.01 -23.35 -27.43
N ASP A 296 16.84 -24.30 -27.86
CA ASP A 296 18.07 -24.02 -28.59
C ASP A 296 17.84 -23.75 -30.09
N ASP A 297 16.64 -24.01 -30.60
CA ASP A 297 16.24 -23.68 -31.98
C ASP A 297 16.05 -22.17 -32.18
N GLU A 298 16.95 -21.55 -32.95
CA GLU A 298 16.93 -20.10 -33.22
C GLU A 298 15.67 -19.61 -33.96
N PRO A 299 15.17 -20.29 -35.01
CA PRO A 299 13.90 -19.93 -35.65
C PRO A 299 12.73 -19.84 -34.67
N THR A 300 12.62 -20.82 -33.76
CA THR A 300 11.59 -20.86 -32.71
C THR A 300 11.74 -19.69 -31.74
N ARG A 301 12.96 -19.35 -31.32
CA ARG A 301 13.21 -18.17 -30.46
C ARG A 301 12.81 -16.86 -31.16
N LYS A 302 13.22 -16.67 -32.41
CA LYS A 302 12.86 -15.48 -33.21
C LYS A 302 11.36 -15.34 -33.41
N ARG A 303 10.64 -16.46 -33.59
CA ARG A 303 9.19 -16.46 -33.67
C ARG A 303 8.56 -16.01 -32.35
N ALA A 304 9.00 -16.57 -31.23
CA ALA A 304 8.50 -16.20 -29.90
C ALA A 304 8.71 -14.71 -29.59
N GLU A 305 9.85 -14.13 -29.97
CA GLU A 305 10.12 -12.69 -29.83
C GLU A 305 9.14 -11.82 -30.62
N ARG A 306 8.82 -12.22 -31.86
CA ARG A 306 7.83 -11.52 -32.70
C ARG A 306 6.44 -11.56 -32.07
N GLU A 307 6.00 -12.72 -31.62
CA GLU A 307 4.68 -12.90 -30.99
C GLU A 307 4.54 -12.05 -29.73
N ARG A 308 5.59 -11.96 -28.89
CA ARG A 308 5.61 -11.09 -27.70
C ARG A 308 5.50 -9.60 -28.00
N THR A 309 5.94 -9.16 -29.17
CA THR A 309 5.88 -7.74 -29.56
C THR A 309 4.48 -7.36 -30.06
N LEU A 310 3.69 -8.35 -30.49
CA LEU A 310 2.34 -8.18 -31.01
C LEU A 310 1.24 -8.26 -29.94
N THR A 311 1.59 -8.64 -28.70
CA THR A 311 0.67 -8.85 -27.57
C THR A 311 0.87 -7.78 -26.50
#